data_AF-A0A2M8C7D8-F1
#
_entry.id   AF-A0A2M8C7D8-F1
#
_cell.length_a   1.000
_cell.length_b   1.000
_cell.length_c   1.000
_cell.angle_alpha   90.00
_cell.angle_beta   90.00
_cell.angle_gamma   90.00
#
_symmetry.space_group_name_H-M   'P 1'
#
loop_
_entity.id
_entity.type
_entity.pdbx_description
1 polymer ?
#
loop_
_entity_poly.entity_id
_entity_poly.type
_entity_poly.pdbx_seq_one_letter_code
_entity_poly.pdbx_strand_id
1 'polypeptide(L)'
;MISKEKLILQNGAKIAVIGGGPAGSFFAIRAFELAKQHGRDISIDIFEGKNFNCAGPAGCNHCGGIVAESLIEMLSTEGITLPSDVVRRGIKSYTLHLEQGSTEIEAPFNEQRIVSMFRGIGPKGCIPRNHKSFDDYLMELCVAQGARVVYEAVTEVE
;
A
#
# COMPACT_ATOMS: atom_id res chain seq x y z
N MET A 1 17.51 28.67 7.61
CA MET A 1 16.82 28.37 6.33
C MET A 1 17.77 27.56 5.49
N ILE A 2 17.54 26.25 5.34
CA ILE A 2 18.33 25.42 4.43
C ILE A 2 17.82 25.77 3.03
N SER A 3 18.69 26.35 2.19
CA SER A 3 18.44 26.46 0.76
C SER A 3 18.11 25.07 0.24
N LYS A 4 16.87 24.83 -0.20
CA LYS A 4 16.51 23.61 -0.91
C LYS A 4 17.14 23.70 -2.30
N GLU A 5 18.42 23.38 -2.41
CA GLU A 5 19.01 23.01 -3.68
C GLU A 5 18.12 21.91 -4.29
N LYS A 6 17.75 22.08 -5.56
CA LYS A 6 16.97 21.07 -6.27
C LYS A 6 17.84 19.82 -6.38
N LEU A 7 17.56 18.82 -5.57
CA LEU A 7 18.12 17.48 -5.72
C LEU A 7 17.63 16.90 -7.05
N ILE A 8 18.57 16.70 -7.98
CA ILE A 8 18.32 16.03 -9.26
C ILE A 8 18.89 14.63 -9.15
N LEU A 9 18.05 13.61 -9.35
CA LEU A 9 18.49 12.22 -9.40
C LEU A 9 19.40 12.00 -10.60
N GLN A 10 20.64 11.58 -10.32
CA GLN A 10 21.61 11.20 -11.33
C GLN A 10 21.33 9.79 -11.86
N ASN A 11 21.85 9.46 -13.03
CA ASN A 11 21.83 8.09 -13.54
C ASN A 11 22.64 7.17 -12.60
N GLY A 12 22.10 6.00 -12.28
CA GLY A 12 22.66 5.08 -11.28
C GLY A 12 22.38 5.49 -9.83
N ALA A 13 21.43 6.40 -9.58
CA ALA A 13 21.07 6.81 -8.22
C ALA A 13 20.56 5.62 -7.39
N LYS A 14 20.91 5.64 -6.11
CA LYS A 14 20.44 4.67 -5.12
C LYS A 14 19.46 5.37 -4.18
N ILE A 15 18.29 4.79 -4.01
CA ILE A 15 17.21 5.36 -3.21
C ILE A 15 16.89 4.39 -2.09
N ALA A 16 16.98 4.86 -0.85
CA ALA A 16 16.47 4.13 0.31
C ALA A 16 15.06 4.62 0.62
N VAL A 17 14.10 3.70 0.68
CA VAL A 17 12.72 3.95 1.07
C VAL A 17 12.48 3.33 2.45
N ILE A 18 12.15 4.15 3.44
CA ILE A 18 11.90 3.69 4.81
C ILE A 18 10.39 3.46 4.97
N GLY A 19 9.99 2.20 5.05
CA GLY A 19 8.61 1.73 5.15
C GLY A 19 8.08 1.16 3.82
N GLY A 20 7.69 -0.11 3.83
CA GLY A 20 7.15 -0.86 2.69
C GLY A 20 5.63 -0.80 2.55
N GLY A 21 4.94 -0.01 3.37
CA GLY A 21 3.50 0.23 3.21
C GLY A 21 3.14 0.95 1.89
N PRO A 22 1.87 1.30 1.67
CA PRO A 22 1.36 1.89 0.44
C PRO A 22 2.11 3.13 -0.01
N ALA A 23 2.44 4.06 0.90
CA ALA A 23 3.16 5.26 0.52
C ALA A 23 4.56 4.96 -0.06
N GLY A 24 5.34 4.11 0.61
CA GLY A 24 6.68 3.73 0.15
C GLY A 24 6.64 2.85 -1.09
N SER A 25 5.70 1.91 -1.14
CA SER A 25 5.54 1.04 -2.31
C SER A 25 5.08 1.82 -3.55
N PHE A 26 4.08 2.70 -3.43
CA PHE A 26 3.66 3.56 -4.54
C PHE A 26 4.79 4.48 -4.99
N PHE A 27 5.56 5.05 -4.04
CA PHE A 27 6.73 5.83 -4.40
C PHE A 27 7.73 5.00 -5.22
N ALA A 28 8.06 3.78 -4.79
CA ALA A 28 9.02 2.92 -5.48
C ALA A 28 8.56 2.55 -6.90
N ILE A 29 7.30 2.10 -7.04
CA ILE A 29 6.66 1.80 -8.33
C ILE A 29 6.76 3.02 -9.26
N ARG A 30 6.31 4.19 -8.80
CA ARG A 30 6.31 5.41 -9.62
C ARG A 30 7.71 5.92 -9.92
N ALA A 31 8.66 5.76 -9.00
CA ALA A 31 10.05 6.15 -9.20
C ALA A 31 10.71 5.31 -10.30
N PHE A 32 10.51 3.99 -10.32
CA PHE A 32 11.00 3.13 -11.39
C PHE A 32 10.39 3.49 -12.75
N GLU A 33 9.08 3.69 -12.79
CA GLU A 33 8.38 4.06 -14.03
C GLU A 33 8.87 5.40 -14.59
N LEU A 34 8.98 6.43 -13.75
CA LEU A 34 9.48 7.74 -14.16
C LEU A 34 10.96 7.71 -14.55
N ALA A 35 11.79 6.93 -13.86
CA ALA A 35 13.18 6.74 -14.22
C ALA A 35 13.31 6.10 -15.61
N LYS A 36 12.54 5.03 -15.86
CA LYS A 36 12.47 4.37 -17.16
C LYS A 36 12.00 5.31 -18.27
N GLN A 37 10.95 6.09 -18.05
CA GLN A 37 10.45 7.09 -19.00
C GLN A 37 11.49 8.15 -19.37
N HIS A 38 12.40 8.46 -18.45
CA HIS A 38 13.48 9.40 -18.67
C HIS A 38 14.83 8.76 -19.02
N GLY A 39 14.87 7.45 -19.29
CA GLY A 39 16.10 6.74 -19.64
C GLY A 39 17.15 6.77 -18.52
N ARG A 40 16.72 6.81 -17.25
CA ARG A 40 17.58 6.77 -16.07
C ARG A 40 17.54 5.39 -15.44
N ASP A 41 18.71 4.90 -15.08
CA ASP A 41 18.88 3.74 -14.22
C ASP A 41 18.85 4.19 -12.75
N ILE A 42 18.09 3.48 -11.92
CA ILE A 42 18.03 3.71 -10.47
C ILE A 42 17.94 2.36 -9.76
N SER A 43 18.39 2.33 -8.52
CA SER A 43 18.18 1.19 -7.61
C SER A 43 17.42 1.64 -6.38
N ILE A 44 16.47 0.83 -5.92
CA ILE A 44 15.64 1.14 -4.76
C ILE A 44 15.76 0.00 -3.75
N ASP A 45 16.14 0.36 -2.52
CA ASP A 45 16.08 -0.50 -1.34
C ASP A 45 14.90 -0.06 -0.48
N ILE A 46 13.98 -0.97 -0.20
CA ILE A 46 12.83 -0.73 0.69
C ILE A 46 13.13 -1.40 2.04
N PHE A 47 13.22 -0.59 3.09
CA PHE A 47 13.41 -1.07 4.46
C PHE A 47 12.05 -1.21 5.15
N GLU A 48 11.68 -2.41 5.56
CA GLU A 48 10.42 -2.69 6.25
C GLU A 48 10.65 -3.61 7.44
N GLY A 49 10.36 -3.12 8.65
CA GLY A 49 10.53 -3.91 9.88
C GLY A 49 9.45 -4.97 10.10
N LYS A 50 8.35 -4.92 9.35
CA LYS A 50 7.22 -5.84 9.49
C LYS A 50 7.20 -6.90 8.40
N ASN A 51 6.67 -8.07 8.77
CA ASN A 51 6.32 -9.09 7.80
C ASN A 51 4.80 -9.05 7.59
N PHE A 52 4.34 -8.44 6.49
CA PHE A 52 2.91 -8.28 6.23
C PHE A 52 2.16 -9.59 5.98
N ASN A 53 2.86 -10.73 5.86
CA ASN A 53 2.31 -12.08 5.75
C ASN A 53 2.07 -12.78 7.10
N CYS A 54 2.32 -12.13 8.23
CA CYS A 54 2.01 -12.70 9.55
C CYS A 54 0.85 -11.97 10.25
N ALA A 55 0.07 -12.74 11.01
CA ALA A 55 -1.01 -12.21 11.82
C ALA A 55 -0.48 -11.55 13.10
N GLY A 56 -1.22 -10.57 13.61
CA GLY A 56 -0.85 -9.86 14.84
C GLY A 56 0.19 -8.76 14.63
N PRO A 57 0.77 -8.21 15.71
CA PRO A 57 1.57 -6.97 15.64
C PRO A 57 2.78 -7.00 14.71
N ALA A 58 3.31 -8.19 14.42
CA ALA A 58 4.45 -8.39 13.53
C ALA A 58 4.13 -8.12 12.04
N GLY A 59 2.85 -8.12 11.66
CA GLY A 59 2.40 -7.85 10.28
C GLY A 59 1.18 -6.96 10.16
N CYS A 60 0.36 -6.84 11.21
CA CYS A 60 -0.82 -6.00 11.22
C CYS A 60 -0.46 -4.52 11.39
N ASN A 61 -1.10 -3.70 10.56
CA ASN A 61 -0.95 -2.24 10.59
C ASN A 61 -2.12 -1.52 11.30
N HIS A 62 -2.90 -2.25 12.10
CA HIS A 62 -4.03 -1.73 12.90
C HIS A 62 -5.06 -0.91 12.09
N CYS A 63 -5.17 -1.17 10.79
CA CYS A 63 -6.02 -0.43 9.87
C CYS A 63 -7.10 -1.35 9.32
N GLY A 64 -8.35 -0.88 9.32
CA GLY A 64 -9.48 -1.60 8.73
C GLY A 64 -9.44 -1.70 7.20
N GLY A 65 -8.51 -0.98 6.55
CA GLY A 65 -8.24 -1.05 5.11
C GLY A 65 -9.46 -0.78 4.25
N ILE A 66 -10.21 0.28 4.56
CA ILE A 66 -11.27 0.75 3.68
C ILE A 66 -10.66 1.66 2.64
N VAL A 67 -10.89 1.33 1.37
CA VAL A 67 -10.35 2.06 0.24
C VAL A 67 -11.50 2.65 -0.57
N ALA A 68 -11.41 3.95 -0.81
CA ALA A 68 -12.34 4.67 -1.67
C ALA A 68 -12.22 4.20 -3.11
N GLU A 69 -13.34 4.24 -3.82
CA GLU A 69 -13.44 3.96 -5.26
C GLU A 69 -12.40 4.70 -6.09
N SER A 70 -12.20 5.99 -5.82
CA SER A 70 -11.24 6.82 -6.56
C SER A 70 -9.82 6.27 -6.49
N LEU A 71 -9.41 5.64 -5.38
CA LEU A 71 -8.09 5.00 -5.30
C LEU A 71 -8.03 3.76 -6.19
N ILE A 72 -9.08 2.94 -6.23
CA ILE A 72 -9.14 1.77 -7.11
C ILE A 72 -9.06 2.17 -8.59
N GLU A 73 -9.76 3.24 -8.97
CA GLU A 73 -9.71 3.80 -10.33
C GLU A 73 -8.32 4.34 -10.67
N MET A 74 -7.70 5.09 -9.76
CA MET A 74 -6.33 5.59 -9.93
C MET A 74 -5.32 4.44 -10.08
N LEU A 75 -5.39 3.43 -9.22
CA LEU A 75 -4.52 2.25 -9.31
C LEU A 75 -4.69 1.52 -10.64
N SER A 76 -5.93 1.34 -11.09
CA SER A 76 -6.23 0.69 -12.37
C SER A 76 -5.66 1.47 -13.56
N THR A 77 -5.74 2.81 -13.52
CA THR A 77 -5.16 3.70 -14.54
C THR A 77 -3.63 3.59 -14.57
N GLU A 78 -3.01 3.38 -13.42
CA GLU A 78 -1.57 3.14 -13.25
C GLU A 78 -1.18 1.68 -13.53
N GLY A 79 -2.10 0.83 -14.00
CA GLY A 79 -1.83 -0.58 -14.32
C GLY A 79 -1.78 -1.53 -13.12
N ILE A 80 -2.16 -1.06 -11.93
CA ILE A 80 -2.23 -1.85 -10.70
C ILE A 80 -3.66 -2.36 -10.51
N THR A 81 -3.91 -3.63 -10.80
CA THR A 81 -5.21 -4.27 -10.59
C THR A 81 -5.22 -5.05 -9.28
N LEU A 82 -6.13 -4.72 -8.36
CA LEU A 82 -6.24 -5.44 -7.10
C LEU A 82 -6.88 -6.82 -7.33
N PRO A 83 -6.16 -7.91 -7.00
CA PRO A 83 -6.72 -9.25 -7.16
C PRO A 83 -7.76 -9.56 -6.07
N SER A 84 -8.61 -10.54 -6.35
CA SER A 84 -9.73 -10.91 -5.48
C SER A 84 -9.31 -11.52 -4.14
N ASP A 85 -8.07 -11.98 -4.01
CA ASP A 85 -7.48 -12.50 -2.77
C ASP A 85 -6.90 -11.39 -1.88
N VAL A 86 -6.70 -10.18 -2.40
CA VAL A 86 -6.34 -8.96 -1.63
C VAL A 86 -7.61 -8.24 -1.15
N VAL A 87 -8.64 -8.19 -2.01
CA VAL A 87 -9.93 -7.58 -1.68
C VAL A 87 -10.72 -8.50 -0.74
N ARG A 88 -11.21 -7.97 0.38
CA ARG A 88 -12.03 -8.74 1.33
C ARG A 88 -13.51 -8.72 0.97
N ARG A 89 -14.05 -7.51 0.79
CA ARG A 89 -15.49 -7.31 0.55
C ARG A 89 -15.76 -5.90 0.07
N GLY A 90 -16.69 -5.75 -0.87
CA GLY A 90 -17.30 -4.47 -1.20
C GLY A 90 -18.19 -3.94 -0.07
N ILE A 91 -18.14 -2.63 0.18
CA ILE A 91 -19.05 -1.93 1.10
C ILE A 91 -20.34 -1.64 0.35
N LYS A 92 -21.47 -2.11 0.91
CA LYS A 92 -22.81 -1.91 0.33
C LYS A 92 -23.53 -0.69 0.91
N SER A 93 -23.28 -0.42 2.19
CA SER A 93 -23.96 0.64 2.93
C SER A 93 -23.12 1.09 4.12
N TYR A 94 -23.48 2.24 4.66
CA TYR A 94 -22.95 2.83 5.88
C TYR A 94 -24.09 2.99 6.87
N THR A 95 -23.86 2.71 8.14
CA THR A 95 -24.84 3.00 9.20
C THR A 95 -24.38 4.22 9.98
N LEU A 96 -25.20 5.27 9.97
CA LEU A 96 -25.01 6.45 10.81
C LEU A 96 -25.76 6.26 12.12
N HIS A 97 -25.02 6.18 13.22
CA HIS A 97 -25.57 6.12 14.58
C HIS A 97 -25.68 7.53 15.17
N LEU A 98 -26.88 7.91 15.59
CA LEU A 98 -27.20 9.16 16.28
C LEU A 98 -27.77 8.83 17.67
N GLU A 99 -27.83 9.81 18.56
CA GLU A 99 -28.44 9.61 19.89
C GLU A 99 -29.89 9.12 19.80
N GLN A 100 -30.65 9.63 18.82
CA GLN A 100 -32.07 9.31 18.64
C GLN A 100 -32.32 8.02 17.84
N GLY A 101 -31.28 7.36 17.33
CA GLY A 101 -31.45 6.14 16.54
C GLY A 101 -30.34 5.90 15.52
N SER A 102 -30.62 5.12 14.50
CA SER A 102 -29.66 4.83 13.43
C SER A 102 -30.34 4.87 12.08
N THR A 103 -29.61 5.33 11.07
CA THR A 103 -30.07 5.31 9.67
C THR A 103 -29.04 4.64 8.79
N GLU A 104 -29.50 3.91 7.79
CA GLU A 104 -28.65 3.28 6.78
C GLU A 104 -28.55 4.18 5.54
N ILE A 105 -27.34 4.33 5.03
CA ILE A 105 -27.00 5.08 3.84
C ILE A 105 -26.46 4.08 2.83
N GLU A 106 -27.20 3.82 1.76
CA GLU A 106 -26.73 2.96 0.68
C GLU A 106 -25.56 3.61 -0.06
N ALA A 107 -24.61 2.80 -0.53
CA ALA A 107 -23.58 3.30 -1.41
C ALA A 107 -24.23 3.83 -2.71
N PRO A 108 -23.80 5.00 -3.23
CA PRO A 108 -24.47 5.70 -4.33
C PRO A 108 -24.53 4.95 -5.67
N PHE A 109 -23.84 3.81 -5.80
CA PHE A 109 -23.79 3.02 -7.04
C PHE A 109 -23.91 1.52 -6.75
N ASN A 110 -24.61 0.78 -7.61
CA ASN A 110 -24.74 -0.69 -7.54
C ASN A 110 -23.40 -1.43 -7.78
N GLU A 111 -22.37 -0.72 -8.25
CA GLU A 111 -21.03 -1.27 -8.35
C GLU A 111 -20.31 -1.08 -7.01
N GLN A 112 -19.89 -2.19 -6.40
CA GLN A 112 -19.19 -2.24 -5.12
C GLN A 112 -17.75 -1.72 -5.22
N ARG A 113 -17.59 -0.45 -5.57
CA ARG A 113 -16.28 0.15 -5.87
C ARG A 113 -15.53 0.62 -4.62
N ILE A 114 -16.22 0.76 -3.50
CA ILE A 114 -15.59 0.92 -2.18
C ILE A 114 -15.36 -0.46 -1.61
N VAL A 115 -14.10 -0.77 -1.30
CA VAL A 115 -13.70 -2.10 -0.86
C VAL A 115 -12.99 -2.05 0.48
N SER A 116 -13.21 -3.10 1.26
CA SER A 116 -12.39 -3.44 2.42
C SER A 116 -11.29 -4.39 1.99
N MET A 117 -10.11 -4.21 2.56
CA MET A 117 -8.95 -5.08 2.46
C MET A 117 -8.23 -5.08 3.80
N PHE A 118 -7.28 -5.99 4.00
CA PHE A 118 -6.39 -5.88 5.15
C PHE A 118 -5.01 -5.39 4.70
N ARG A 119 -4.53 -4.32 5.35
CA ARG A 119 -3.17 -3.80 5.16
C ARG A 119 -2.11 -4.88 5.47
N GLY A 120 -2.30 -5.64 6.56
CA GLY A 120 -1.53 -6.85 6.92
C GLY A 120 -2.45 -8.08 7.00
N ILE A 121 -1.98 -9.27 7.40
CA ILE A 121 -2.85 -10.48 7.45
C ILE A 121 -4.00 -10.39 8.48
N GLY A 122 -3.95 -9.45 9.42
CA GLY A 122 -5.03 -9.17 10.37
C GLY A 122 -4.59 -9.30 11.83
N PRO A 123 -5.52 -9.18 12.79
CA PRO A 123 -5.21 -9.24 14.22
C PRO A 123 -4.66 -10.61 14.65
N LYS A 124 -4.06 -10.65 15.84
CA LYS A 124 -3.46 -11.87 16.41
C LYS A 124 -4.53 -12.96 16.53
N GLY A 125 -4.21 -14.18 16.07
CA GLY A 125 -5.13 -15.32 16.07
C GLY A 125 -5.96 -15.47 14.79
N CYS A 126 -5.86 -14.53 13.84
CA CYS A 126 -6.39 -14.75 12.50
C CYS A 126 -5.61 -15.87 11.79
N ILE A 127 -6.33 -16.84 11.23
CA ILE A 127 -5.76 -17.84 10.32
C ILE A 127 -5.77 -17.21 8.91
N PRO A 128 -4.62 -17.09 8.23
CA PRO A 128 -4.59 -16.62 6.85
C PRO A 128 -5.35 -17.63 5.97
N ARG A 129 -6.55 -17.27 5.52
CA ARG A 129 -7.38 -18.12 4.66
C ARG A 129 -7.16 -17.74 3.20
N ASN A 130 -6.08 -18.12 2.53
CA ASN A 130 -5.85 -17.79 1.11
C ASN A 130 -6.04 -16.31 0.72
N HIS A 131 -5.91 -15.39 1.68
CA HIS A 131 -5.99 -13.96 1.40
C HIS A 131 -4.63 -13.37 1.61
N LYS A 132 -4.30 -12.42 0.74
CA LYS A 132 -3.07 -11.67 0.80
C LYS A 132 -3.34 -10.30 1.41
N SER A 133 -2.33 -9.75 2.06
CA SER A 133 -2.44 -8.39 2.56
C SER A 133 -2.17 -7.39 1.44
N PHE A 134 -2.78 -6.21 1.53
CA PHE A 134 -2.58 -5.16 0.55
C PHE A 134 -1.14 -4.70 0.50
N ASP A 135 -0.47 -4.56 1.65
CA ASP A 135 0.90 -4.06 1.69
C ASP A 135 1.88 -5.08 1.14
N ASP A 136 1.66 -6.36 1.42
CA ASP A 136 2.46 -7.43 0.85
C ASP A 136 2.29 -7.52 -0.68
N TYR A 137 1.06 -7.35 -1.17
CA TYR A 137 0.80 -7.25 -2.60
C TYR A 137 1.56 -6.10 -3.25
N LEU A 138 1.56 -4.91 -2.64
CA LEU A 138 2.31 -3.78 -3.15
C LEU A 138 3.83 -3.99 -3.09
N MET A 139 4.36 -4.61 -2.03
CA MET A 139 5.78 -4.95 -1.95
C MET A 139 6.19 -5.95 -3.02
N GLU A 140 5.37 -6.95 -3.32
CA GLU A 140 5.63 -7.88 -4.44
C GLU A 140 5.67 -7.16 -5.79
N LEU A 141 4.78 -6.17 -6.02
CA LEU A 141 4.86 -5.34 -7.22
C LEU A 141 6.19 -4.56 -7.28
N CYS A 142 6.65 -4.03 -6.15
CA CYS A 142 7.94 -3.34 -6.08
C CYS A 142 9.09 -4.30 -6.44
N VAL A 143 9.09 -5.51 -5.88
CA VAL A 143 10.09 -6.55 -6.19
C VAL A 143 10.05 -6.94 -7.65
N ALA A 144 8.86 -7.09 -8.23
CA ALA A 144 8.70 -7.38 -9.66
C ALA A 144 9.25 -6.27 -10.57
N GLN A 145 9.32 -5.02 -10.08
CA GLN A 145 9.97 -3.90 -10.78
C GLN A 145 11.48 -3.79 -10.51
N GLY A 146 12.04 -4.63 -9.63
CA GLY A 146 13.47 -4.66 -9.33
C GLY A 146 13.86 -4.00 -8.00
N ALA A 147 12.88 -3.63 -7.14
CA ALA A 147 13.19 -3.21 -5.78
C ALA A 147 13.79 -4.37 -4.98
N ARG A 148 14.75 -4.05 -4.10
CA ARG A 148 15.21 -4.98 -3.07
C ARG A 148 14.51 -4.64 -1.75
N VAL A 149 13.94 -5.64 -1.09
CA VAL A 149 13.33 -5.48 0.23
C VAL A 149 14.32 -5.94 1.30
N VAL A 150 14.56 -5.08 2.28
CA VAL A 150 15.37 -5.33 3.47
C VAL A 150 14.43 -5.38 4.67
N TYR A 151 14.26 -6.56 5.26
CA TYR A 151 13.32 -6.79 6.36
C TYR A 151 13.89 -6.37 7.72
N GLU A 152 14.23 -5.09 7.85
CA GLU A 152 14.88 -4.51 9.03
C GLU A 152 14.24 -3.17 9.39
N ALA A 153 14.13 -2.90 10.69
CA ALA A 153 13.66 -1.61 11.18
C ALA A 153 14.82 -0.61 11.15
N VAL A 154 14.61 0.55 10.51
CA VAL A 154 15.60 1.64 10.50
C VAL A 154 15.54 2.40 11.82
N THR A 155 16.66 2.45 12.54
CA THR A 155 16.78 3.15 13.83
C THR A 155 17.43 4.53 13.70
N GLU A 156 18.29 4.72 12.69
CA GLU A 156 19.02 5.96 12.44
C GLU A 156 19.32 6.13 10.95
N VAL A 157 19.55 7.38 10.53
CA VAL A 157 19.97 7.75 9.17
C VAL A 157 21.07 8.80 9.33
N GLU A 158 22.24 8.52 8.76
CA GLU A 158 23.41 9.41 8.75
C GLU A 158 23.49 10.25 7.46
#